data_AF-A0A7J6S7P0-F1
#
_entry.id   AF-A0A7J6S7P0-F1
#
_cell.length_a   1.000
_cell.length_b   1.000
_cell.length_c   1.000
_cell.angle_alpha   90.00
_cell.angle_beta   90.00
_cell.angle_gamma   90.00
#
_symmetry.space_group_name_H-M   'P 1'
#
loop_
_entity.id
_entity.type
_entity.pdbx_description
1 polymer ?
#
loop_
_entity_poly.entity_id
_entity_poly.type
_entity_poly.pdbx_seq_one_letter_code
_entity_poly.pdbx_strand_id
1 'polypeptide(L)'
;MGRMAAMYLVNLPSFMKTVVRKLARKVMTERQLQKNHIVADVGEDLARYFDADQLERRYGGAKANIKRYYPITHLSSKYNEKKGAHEQLLKTCHR
;
A
#
# COMPACT_ATOMS: atom_id res chain seq x y z
N MET A 1 3.86 2.49 -20.07
CA MET A 1 2.79 2.68 -19.05
C MET A 1 2.47 1.34 -18.41
N GLY A 2 2.56 1.22 -17.09
CA GLY A 2 2.20 -0.02 -16.38
C GLY A 2 0.68 -0.22 -16.32
N ARG A 3 0.21 -1.46 -16.52
CA ARG A 3 -1.19 -1.85 -16.35
C ARG A 3 -1.34 -2.59 -15.01
N MET A 4 -2.21 -2.10 -14.14
CA MET A 4 -2.55 -2.80 -12.90
C MET A 4 -3.42 -4.02 -13.21
N ALA A 5 -2.93 -5.22 -12.86
CA ALA A 5 -3.66 -6.48 -13.05
C ALA A 5 -4.66 -6.72 -11.90
N ALA A 6 -4.18 -6.74 -10.66
CA ALA A 6 -4.97 -6.90 -9.45
C ALA A 6 -4.25 -6.23 -8.25
N MET A 7 -5.01 -5.90 -7.21
CA MET A 7 -4.51 -5.41 -5.92
C MET A 7 -5.12 -6.24 -4.80
N TYR A 8 -4.26 -6.82 -3.95
CA TYR A 8 -4.67 -7.63 -2.81
C TYR A 8 -4.34 -6.89 -1.52
N LEU A 9 -5.34 -6.68 -0.68
CA LEU A 9 -5.23 -6.01 0.61
C LEU A 9 -5.35 -7.08 1.71
N VAL A 10 -4.22 -7.38 2.34
CA VAL A 10 -4.07 -8.43 3.36
C VAL A 10 -3.91 -7.83 4.75
N ASN A 11 -4.23 -8.60 5.80
CA ASN A 11 -4.09 -8.20 7.21
C ASN A 11 -4.79 -6.88 7.57
N LEU A 12 -5.89 -6.57 6.88
CA LEU A 12 -6.62 -5.34 7.12
C LEU A 12 -7.51 -5.50 8.38
N PRO A 13 -7.38 -4.63 9.40
CA PRO A 13 -8.29 -4.64 10.54
C PRO A 13 -9.75 -4.53 10.09
N SER A 14 -10.66 -5.18 10.82
CA SER A 14 -12.09 -5.24 10.46
C SER A 14 -12.71 -3.85 10.21
N PHE A 15 -12.41 -2.87 11.07
CA PHE A 15 -12.90 -1.49 10.92
C PHE A 15 -12.38 -0.81 9.65
N MET A 16 -11.15 -1.13 9.22
CA MET A 16 -10.57 -0.54 8.02
C MET A 16 -11.22 -1.07 6.74
N LYS A 17 -11.79 -2.28 6.74
CA LYS A 17 -12.42 -2.86 5.55
C LYS A 17 -13.52 -1.93 5.00
N THR A 18 -14.33 -1.37 5.89
CA THR A 18 -15.40 -0.44 5.54
C THR A 18 -14.86 0.88 5.03
N VAL A 19 -13.83 1.44 5.70
CA VAL A 19 -13.21 2.72 5.31
C VAL A 19 -12.58 2.60 3.92
N VAL A 20 -11.75 1.58 3.71
CA VAL A 20 -11.07 1.32 2.45
C VAL A 20 -12.07 1.09 1.32
N ARG A 21 -13.13 0.31 1.55
CA ARG A 21 -14.16 0.08 0.53
C ARG A 21 -14.86 1.37 0.13
N LYS A 22 -15.18 2.25 1.09
CA LYS A 22 -15.79 3.56 0.81
C LYS A 22 -14.83 4.49 0.06
N LEU A 23 -13.56 4.55 0.44
CA LEU A 23 -12.56 5.38 -0.23
C LEU A 23 -12.26 4.89 -1.64
N ALA A 24 -12.08 3.58 -1.82
CA ALA A 24 -11.83 2.99 -3.13
C ALA A 24 -12.94 3.35 -4.11
N ARG A 25 -14.21 3.26 -3.71
CA ARG A 25 -15.36 3.63 -4.56
C ARG A 25 -15.39 5.09 -4.99
N LYS A 26 -14.76 5.99 -4.24
CA LYS A 26 -14.68 7.42 -4.58
C LYS A 26 -13.54 7.76 -5.53
N VAL A 27 -12.47 6.98 -5.51
CA VAL A 27 -11.20 7.32 -6.17
C VAL A 27 -10.93 6.42 -7.38
N MET A 28 -11.53 5.23 -7.43
CA MET A 28 -11.26 4.23 -8.45
C MET A 28 -12.46 4.03 -9.38
N THR A 29 -12.14 3.72 -10.63
CA THR A 29 -13.14 3.31 -11.63
C THR A 29 -13.69 1.91 -11.33
N GLU A 30 -14.86 1.58 -11.85
CA GLU A 30 -15.46 0.25 -11.67
C GLU A 30 -14.52 -0.89 -12.08
N ARG A 31 -13.79 -0.71 -13.19
CA ARG A 31 -12.78 -1.66 -13.66
C ARG A 31 -11.62 -1.85 -12.69
N GLN A 32 -11.22 -0.80 -11.97
CA GLN A 32 -10.18 -0.89 -10.94
C GLN A 32 -10.73 -1.52 -9.65
N LEU A 33 -12.00 -1.26 -9.31
CA LEU A 33 -12.66 -1.87 -8.15
C LEU A 33 -12.79 -3.38 -8.29
N GLN A 34 -13.11 -3.88 -9.48
CA GLN A 34 -13.18 -5.32 -9.77
C GLN A 34 -11.84 -6.04 -9.59
N LYS A 35 -10.74 -5.29 -9.63
CA LYS A 35 -9.38 -5.78 -9.46
C LYS A 35 -8.88 -5.69 -8.01
N ASN A 36 -9.69 -5.14 -7.11
CA ASN A 36 -9.34 -5.00 -5.70
C ASN A 36 -9.93 -6.14 -4.89
N HIS A 37 -9.07 -6.87 -4.21
CA HIS A 37 -9.44 -7.99 -3.36
C HIS A 37 -9.05 -7.66 -1.92
N ILE A 38 -10.03 -7.64 -1.02
CA ILE A 38 -9.77 -7.58 0.42
C ILE A 38 -9.73 -9.02 0.91
N VAL A 39 -8.54 -9.48 1.27
CA VAL A 39 -8.28 -10.85 1.70
C VAL A 39 -8.76 -11.01 3.14
N ALA A 40 -9.57 -12.04 3.39
CA ALA A 40 -10.07 -12.37 4.71
C ALA A 40 -9.18 -13.40 5.38
N ASP A 41 -8.81 -14.45 4.64
CA ASP A 41 -7.85 -15.46 5.06
C ASP A 41 -6.63 -15.40 4.15
N VAL A 42 -5.48 -15.05 4.71
CA VAL A 42 -4.24 -14.89 3.95
C VAL A 42 -3.78 -16.21 3.34
N GLY A 43 -3.91 -17.33 4.06
CA GLY A 43 -3.42 -18.62 3.60
C GLY A 43 -4.31 -19.19 2.49
N GLU A 44 -5.62 -19.15 2.68
CA GLU A 44 -6.56 -19.74 1.71
C GLU A 44 -6.84 -18.83 0.51
N ASP A 45 -7.08 -17.54 0.72
CA ASP A 45 -7.51 -16.66 -0.37
C ASP A 45 -6.37 -16.38 -1.35
N LEU A 46 -5.13 -16.20 -0.86
CA LEU A 46 -4.00 -15.90 -1.74
C LEU A 46 -3.55 -17.13 -2.54
N ALA A 47 -3.65 -18.34 -1.97
CA ALA A 47 -3.30 -19.57 -2.67
C ALA A 47 -4.16 -19.83 -3.93
N ARG A 48 -5.33 -19.19 -4.05
CA ARG A 48 -6.17 -19.26 -5.26
C ARG A 48 -5.62 -18.47 -6.44
N TYR A 49 -4.76 -17.48 -6.18
CA TYR A 49 -4.30 -16.52 -7.19
C TYR A 49 -2.79 -16.58 -7.43
N PHE A 50 -2.03 -17.17 -6.50
CA PHE A 50 -0.58 -17.21 -6.55
C PHE A 50 -0.09 -18.63 -6.30
N ASP A 51 0.95 -19.01 -7.02
CA ASP A 51 1.65 -20.27 -6.79
C ASP A 51 2.46 -20.19 -5.48
N ALA A 52 2.71 -21.35 -4.86
CA ALA A 52 3.37 -21.42 -3.57
C ALA A 52 4.78 -20.76 -3.59
N ASP A 53 5.52 -20.86 -4.69
CA ASP A 53 6.86 -20.29 -4.84
C ASP A 53 6.86 -18.76 -5.05
N GLN A 54 5.72 -18.17 -5.40
CA GLN A 54 5.56 -16.73 -5.61
C GLN A 54 5.38 -15.95 -4.30
N LEU A 55 4.81 -16.60 -3.29
CA LEU A 55 4.49 -15.99 -2.00
C LEU A 55 5.53 -16.28 -0.92
N GLU A 56 5.71 -15.32 -0.02
CA GLU A 56 6.51 -15.53 1.19
C GLU A 56 5.81 -16.46 2.17
N ARG A 57 6.58 -17.15 3.01
CA ARG A 57 6.06 -18.04 4.07
C ARG A 57 5.02 -17.37 4.97
N ARG A 58 5.20 -16.08 5.31
CA ARG A 58 4.22 -15.33 6.13
C ARG A 58 2.87 -15.11 5.45
N TYR A 59 2.78 -15.33 4.14
CA TYR A 59 1.57 -15.22 3.33
C TYR A 59 1.10 -16.58 2.78
N GLY A 60 1.56 -17.68 3.37
CA GLY A 60 1.16 -19.04 2.97
C GLY A 60 1.98 -19.66 1.84
N GLY A 61 3.05 -19.01 1.38
CA GLY A 61 3.93 -19.54 0.33
C GLY A 61 5.18 -20.27 0.82
N ALA A 62 6.07 -20.60 -0.11
CA ALA A 62 7.32 -21.30 0.10
C ALA A 62 8.54 -20.35 0.12
N LYS A 63 8.41 -19.13 -0.44
CA LYS A 63 9.52 -18.18 -0.55
C LYS A 63 9.97 -17.68 0.82
N ALA A 64 11.28 -17.53 1.00
CA ALA A 64 11.82 -16.97 2.23
C ALA A 64 11.25 -15.56 2.46
N ASN A 65 10.89 -15.27 3.72
CA ASN A 65 10.41 -13.93 4.10
C ASN A 65 11.50 -12.89 3.82
N ILE A 66 11.17 -11.82 3.09
CA ILE A 66 12.09 -10.72 2.85
C ILE A 66 12.36 -10.02 4.20
N LYS A 67 13.61 -10.14 4.67
CA LYS A 67 14.10 -9.49 5.90
C LYS A 67 14.51 -8.03 5.70
N ARG A 68 14.67 -7.59 4.44
CA ARG A 68 15.01 -6.21 4.09
C ARG A 68 13.75 -5.38 4.05
N TYR A 69 13.64 -4.40 4.95
CA TYR A 69 12.83 -3.22 4.68
C TYR A 69 13.22 -2.73 3.29
N TYR A 70 12.28 -2.76 2.33
CA TYR A 70 12.37 -1.82 1.23
C TYR A 70 12.60 -0.46 1.88
N PRO A 71 13.54 0.38 1.41
CA PRO A 71 13.55 1.75 1.84
C PRO A 71 12.28 2.35 1.25
N ILE A 72 11.17 2.23 1.95
CA ILE A 72 10.17 3.29 1.96
C ILE A 72 10.93 4.42 2.64
N THR A 73 11.80 5.10 1.88
CA THR A 73 12.22 6.45 2.21
C THR A 73 10.91 7.18 2.42
N HIS A 74 10.58 7.41 3.69
CA HIS A 74 9.44 8.17 4.14
C HIS A 74 9.25 9.30 3.12
N LEU A 75 8.17 9.29 2.34
CA LEU A 75 7.82 10.45 1.50
C LEU A 75 7.68 11.71 2.38
N SER A 76 7.61 11.55 3.72
CA SER A 76 7.72 12.64 4.68
C SER A 76 9.11 13.26 4.80
N SER A 77 10.23 12.60 4.42
CA SER A 77 11.55 13.25 4.53
C SER A 77 11.64 14.39 3.52
N LYS A 78 11.25 14.16 2.26
CA LYS A 78 11.13 15.20 1.23
C LYS A 78 10.05 16.24 1.54
N TYR A 79 8.96 15.85 2.21
CA TYR A 79 7.93 16.80 2.64
C TYR A 79 8.40 17.69 3.81
N ASN A 80 9.14 17.13 4.76
CA ASN A 80 9.71 17.87 5.89
C ASN A 80 10.86 18.81 5.45
N GLU A 81 11.68 18.39 4.49
CA GLU A 81 12.70 19.26 3.87
C GLU A 81 12.07 20.48 3.19
N LYS A 82 10.95 20.31 2.48
CA LYS A 82 10.22 21.43 1.85
C LYS A 82 9.55 22.36 2.88
N LYS A 83 9.04 21.83 3.99
CA LYS A 83 8.48 22.65 5.08
C LYS A 83 9.53 23.53 5.75
N GLY A 84 10.71 22.98 6.05
CA GLY A 84 11.81 23.73 6.66
C GLY A 84 12.33 24.88 5.76
N ALA A 85 12.38 24.66 4.45
CA ALA A 85 12.76 25.71 3.49
C ALA A 85 11.73 26.84 3.40
N HIS A 86 10.42 26.53 3.49
CA HIS A 86 9.36 27.54 3.45
C HIS A 86 9.32 28.41 4.71
N GLU A 87 9.56 27.83 5.88
CA GLU A 87 9.65 28.56 7.16
C GLU A 87 10.89 29.47 7.23
N GLN A 88 12.00 29.11 6.59
CA GLN A 88 13.18 29.97 6.50
C GLN A 88 12.97 31.16 5.56
N LEU A 89 12.29 30.96 4.42
CA LEU A 89 11.93 32.04 3.50
C LEU A 89 10.98 33.07 4.15
N LEU A 90 10.03 32.62 4.97
CA LEU A 90 9.14 33.53 5.70
C LEU A 90 9.87 34.36 6.76
N LYS A 91 10.95 33.84 7.34
CA LYS A 91 11.80 34.59 8.30
C LYS A 91 12.69 35.64 7.63
N THR A 92 13.10 35.43 6.38
CA THR A 92 13.90 36.41 5.62
C THR A 92 13.06 37.49 4.96
N CYS A 93 11.75 37.29 4.76
CA CYS A 93 10.85 38.29 4.18
C CYS A 93 10.24 39.28 5.20
N HIS A 94 10.50 39.13 6.51
CA HIS A 94 9.99 40.01 7.57
C HIS A 94 11.11 40.74 8.34
N ARG A 95 12.16 41.19 7.65
CA ARG A 95 13.12 42.17 8.19
C ARG A 95 12.94 43.53 7.54
#